data_AF-A0A9D9LH73-F1
#
_entry.id   AF-A0A9D9LH73-F1
#
_cell.length_a   1.000
_cell.length_b   1.000
_cell.length_c   1.000
_cell.angle_alpha   90.00
_cell.angle_beta   90.00
_cell.angle_gamma   90.00
#
_symmetry.space_group_name_H-M   'P 1'
#
loop_
_entity.id
_entity.type
_entity.pdbx_description
1 polymer ?
#
loop_
_entity_poly.entity_id
_entity_poly.type
_entity_poly.pdbx_seq_one_letter_code
_entity_poly.pdbx_strand_id
1 'polypeptide(L)'
;YCMDYTGCGNTLNMTHPRTLQLIMDSLRYWVLEMHVDGFRFDLASALARELHDVDRLGAFFDIIHQDPVISQVKLIAEPWDLGEGGYQVGNFPVLWAEWNAEYRDTVRGFWKGDDGRVGALGYRLTGSSDLYGKGGRRPYASINFVTAHDGFTLHDLVSYNGKHNEANGEGNRDGHHDNLSWNGGIEGPTGDPAVVALREQQKRNFLATLLLSEGVPMLCGGDEIGRTQRGNNNAYCQDNETSWFDWQLDNTRKDLLAFARHLIALRRAHPVFRRRQFFAGRQLWGSEVKDLSWFRPDGKEMTEESWRDPRAHCIGLRLAGDAIAEVDVRGEPITDDTFLILLNAHHAPQRFVLPAHRAGIRWEILLDTRAAGPPRRLRLLPGGRPYELGGRCLALFRLKEAP
;
A
#
# COMPACT_ATOMS: atom_id res chain seq x y z
N TYR A 1 -7.06 35.74 -18.31
CA TYR A 1 -6.39 34.43 -18.16
C TYR A 1 -6.50 34.02 -16.71
N CYS A 2 -6.76 32.74 -16.44
CA CYS A 2 -6.78 32.18 -15.09
C CYS A 2 -5.48 31.38 -14.90
N MET A 3 -4.90 31.43 -13.70
CA MET A 3 -3.84 30.49 -13.34
C MET A 3 -4.47 29.12 -13.14
N ASP A 4 -3.85 28.08 -13.69
CA ASP A 4 -4.35 26.70 -13.61
C ASP A 4 -3.24 25.73 -13.19
N TYR A 5 -3.25 25.38 -11.91
CA TYR A 5 -2.44 24.34 -11.29
C TYR A 5 -3.16 22.98 -11.21
N THR A 6 -4.45 22.95 -11.58
CA THR A 6 -5.33 21.78 -11.48
C THR A 6 -5.47 21.00 -12.79
N GLY A 7 -5.26 21.68 -13.93
CA GLY A 7 -5.56 21.14 -15.25
C GLY A 7 -7.05 21.19 -15.62
N CYS A 8 -7.88 21.84 -14.80
CA CYS A 8 -9.34 21.96 -14.99
C CYS A 8 -9.78 23.36 -15.46
N GLY A 9 -8.84 24.20 -15.90
CA GLY A 9 -9.07 25.53 -16.48
C GLY A 9 -8.96 26.70 -15.50
N ASN A 10 -8.94 26.47 -14.18
CA ASN A 10 -8.73 27.50 -13.16
C ASN A 10 -8.28 26.91 -11.82
N THR A 11 -7.68 27.73 -10.96
CA THR A 11 -7.37 27.37 -9.56
C THR A 11 -7.99 28.37 -8.59
N LEU A 12 -8.62 27.85 -7.55
CA LEU A 12 -9.29 28.65 -6.55
C LEU A 12 -8.28 29.45 -5.69
N ASN A 13 -8.52 30.75 -5.49
CA ASN A 13 -7.54 31.63 -4.85
C ASN A 13 -7.52 31.49 -3.31
N MET A 14 -6.56 30.73 -2.80
CA MET A 14 -6.35 30.46 -1.36
C MET A 14 -5.81 31.64 -0.55
N THR A 15 -5.40 32.74 -1.20
CA THR A 15 -4.94 33.95 -0.50
C THR A 15 -6.10 34.89 -0.14
N HIS A 16 -7.29 34.69 -0.73
CA HIS A 16 -8.42 35.60 -0.52
C HIS A 16 -9.25 35.20 0.71
N PRO A 17 -9.47 36.09 1.70
CA PRO A 17 -10.13 35.74 2.97
C PRO A 17 -11.52 35.12 2.84
N ARG A 18 -12.33 35.56 1.86
CA ARG A 18 -13.67 34.99 1.64
C ARG A 18 -13.64 33.61 1.00
N THR A 19 -12.60 33.30 0.24
CA THR A 19 -12.39 31.96 -0.33
C THR A 19 -12.00 30.99 0.78
N LEU A 20 -11.05 31.38 1.62
CA LEU A 20 -10.69 30.61 2.81
C LEU A 20 -11.90 30.39 3.72
N GLN A 21 -12.68 31.44 3.99
CA GLN A 21 -13.91 31.31 4.76
C GLN A 21 -14.87 30.30 4.14
N LEU A 22 -15.14 30.38 2.84
CA LEU A 22 -16.02 29.44 2.14
C LEU A 22 -15.56 27.98 2.33
N ILE A 23 -14.26 27.72 2.19
CA ILE A 23 -13.71 26.38 2.35
C ILE A 23 -13.83 25.92 3.81
N MET A 24 -13.46 26.77 4.77
CA MET A 24 -13.56 26.42 6.19
C MET A 24 -15.00 26.20 6.64
N ASP A 25 -15.94 27.04 6.19
CA ASP A 25 -17.36 26.89 6.50
C ASP A 25 -17.92 25.61 5.87
N SER A 26 -17.51 25.28 4.64
CA SER A 26 -17.84 24.00 4.00
C SER A 26 -17.32 22.80 4.82
N LEU A 27 -16.04 22.80 5.19
CA LEU A 27 -15.46 21.72 5.99
C LEU A 27 -16.18 21.57 7.34
N ARG A 28 -16.43 22.67 8.06
CA ARG A 28 -17.19 22.63 9.33
C ARG A 28 -18.62 22.13 9.13
N TYR A 29 -19.30 22.57 8.07
CA TYR A 29 -20.65 22.10 7.75
C TYR A 29 -20.68 20.58 7.55
N TRP A 30 -19.75 20.04 6.76
CA TRP A 30 -19.67 18.60 6.54
C TRP A 30 -19.35 17.82 7.83
N VAL A 31 -18.55 18.37 8.73
CA VAL A 31 -18.25 17.72 10.03
C VAL A 31 -19.44 17.82 10.99
N LEU A 32 -19.97 19.02 11.22
CA LEU A 32 -20.96 19.28 12.29
C LEU A 32 -22.38 18.89 11.89
N GLU A 33 -22.78 19.15 10.64
CA GLU A 33 -24.17 18.94 10.19
C GLU A 33 -24.32 17.60 9.46
N MET A 34 -23.33 17.21 8.66
CA MET A 34 -23.37 15.97 7.88
C MET A 34 -22.65 14.81 8.56
N HIS A 35 -22.00 15.06 9.71
CA HIS A 35 -21.27 14.07 10.52
C HIS A 35 -20.17 13.32 9.75
N VAL A 36 -19.44 14.01 8.87
CA VAL A 36 -18.27 13.47 8.17
C VAL A 36 -17.07 13.36 9.12
N ASP A 37 -16.42 12.19 9.16
CA ASP A 37 -15.28 11.87 10.05
C ASP A 37 -13.90 12.33 9.54
N GLY A 38 -13.85 12.91 8.33
CA GLY A 38 -12.62 13.35 7.70
C GLY A 38 -12.72 13.48 6.18
N PHE A 39 -11.63 13.96 5.57
CA PHE A 39 -11.58 14.35 4.17
C PHE A 39 -10.33 13.80 3.49
N ARG A 40 -10.47 13.39 2.21
CA ARG A 40 -9.36 13.25 1.27
C ARG A 40 -9.40 14.43 0.31
N PHE A 41 -8.40 15.29 0.36
CA PHE A 41 -8.26 16.46 -0.49
C PHE A 41 -7.59 16.07 -1.80
N ASP A 42 -8.31 16.30 -2.89
CA ASP A 42 -7.83 16.16 -4.26
C ASP A 42 -6.86 17.29 -4.60
N LEU A 43 -5.78 16.96 -5.31
CA LEU A 43 -4.71 17.89 -5.69
C LEU A 43 -4.32 18.85 -4.55
N ALA A 44 -4.08 18.32 -3.36
CA ALA A 44 -4.00 19.11 -2.13
C ALA A 44 -2.87 20.15 -2.14
N SER A 45 -1.82 19.95 -2.94
CA SER A 45 -0.76 20.94 -3.15
C SER A 45 -1.29 22.25 -3.73
N ALA A 46 -2.34 22.21 -4.55
CA ALA A 46 -2.96 23.41 -5.12
C ALA A 46 -3.60 24.30 -4.04
N LEU A 47 -3.99 23.73 -2.90
CA LEU A 47 -4.54 24.46 -1.75
C LEU A 47 -3.45 25.23 -0.97
N ALA A 48 -2.18 24.85 -1.16
CA ALA A 48 -1.02 25.44 -0.51
C ALA A 48 -0.23 26.38 -1.44
N ARG A 49 -0.79 26.71 -2.62
CA ARG A 49 -0.20 27.66 -3.55
C ARG A 49 -0.38 29.09 -3.05
N GLU A 50 0.74 29.78 -2.80
CA GLU A 50 0.78 31.24 -2.60
C GLU A 50 1.59 31.89 -3.72
N LEU A 51 0.95 32.77 -4.50
CA LEU A 51 1.49 33.43 -5.70
C LEU A 51 1.94 32.45 -6.81
N HIS A 52 3.05 31.73 -6.60
CA HIS A 52 3.64 30.74 -7.51
C HIS A 52 4.28 29.53 -6.81
N ASP A 53 4.63 29.62 -5.52
CA ASP A 53 5.30 28.56 -4.77
C ASP A 53 4.32 27.79 -3.88
N VAL A 54 4.68 26.54 -3.56
CA VAL A 54 3.96 25.75 -2.55
C VAL A 54 4.62 25.98 -1.20
N ASP A 55 4.00 26.77 -0.33
CA ASP A 55 4.49 27.01 1.02
C ASP A 55 3.82 26.06 2.01
N ARG A 56 4.64 25.31 2.76
CA ARG A 56 4.17 24.42 3.83
C ARG A 56 3.52 25.17 4.99
N LEU A 57 3.74 26.48 5.07
CA LEU A 57 3.18 27.41 6.05
C LEU A 57 2.09 28.30 5.43
N GLY A 58 1.52 27.90 4.30
CA GLY A 58 0.44 28.67 3.67
C GLY A 58 -0.74 28.87 4.63
N ALA A 59 -1.40 30.04 4.54
CA ALA A 59 -2.47 30.44 5.46
C ALA A 59 -3.57 29.38 5.64
N PHE A 60 -3.81 28.56 4.61
CA PHE A 60 -4.73 27.43 4.65
C PHE A 60 -4.40 26.39 5.73
N PHE A 61 -3.14 25.96 5.84
CA PHE A 61 -2.74 24.93 6.80
C PHE A 61 -2.80 25.43 8.24
N ASP A 62 -2.37 26.68 8.47
CA ASP A 62 -2.43 27.31 9.79
C ASP A 62 -3.87 27.42 10.29
N ILE A 63 -4.79 27.83 9.40
CA ILE A 63 -6.22 27.95 9.74
C ILE A 63 -6.82 26.58 10.07
N ILE A 64 -6.47 25.53 9.31
CA ILE A 64 -6.92 24.17 9.61
C ILE A 64 -6.40 23.67 10.96
N HIS A 65 -5.11 23.88 11.24
CA HIS A 65 -4.52 23.38 12.49
C HIS A 65 -5.08 24.08 13.73
N GLN A 66 -5.38 25.37 13.65
CA GLN A 66 -5.96 26.09 14.78
C GLN A 66 -7.47 25.85 14.94
N ASP A 67 -8.16 25.35 13.90
CA ASP A 67 -9.61 25.21 13.95
C ASP A 67 -10.03 24.11 14.95
N PRO A 68 -10.92 24.42 15.91
CA PRO A 68 -11.29 23.47 16.97
C PRO A 68 -12.11 22.27 16.48
N VAL A 69 -12.69 22.34 15.28
CA VAL A 69 -13.51 21.27 14.69
C VAL A 69 -12.69 20.48 13.68
N ILE A 70 -12.09 21.16 12.71
CA ILE A 70 -11.40 20.52 11.58
C ILE A 70 -10.10 19.82 12.05
N SER A 71 -9.40 20.37 13.04
CA SER A 71 -8.18 19.73 13.59
C SER A 71 -8.44 18.38 14.27
N GLN A 72 -9.71 18.03 14.56
CA GLN A 72 -10.09 16.79 15.24
C GLN A 72 -10.48 15.67 14.28
N VAL A 73 -10.62 15.94 12.98
CA VAL A 73 -11.03 14.95 11.97
C VAL A 73 -9.83 14.41 11.18
N LYS A 74 -10.03 13.35 10.39
CA LYS A 74 -8.96 12.77 9.58
C LYS A 74 -8.72 13.63 8.34
N LEU A 75 -7.47 14.01 8.09
CA LEU A 75 -7.07 14.79 6.92
C LEU A 75 -6.12 13.96 6.06
N ILE A 76 -6.51 13.68 4.83
CA ILE A 76 -5.73 12.92 3.86
C ILE A 76 -5.47 13.81 2.65
N ALA A 77 -4.23 13.91 2.19
CA ALA A 77 -3.85 14.67 1.02
C ALA A 77 -3.51 13.77 -0.16
N GLU A 78 -3.87 14.20 -1.36
CA GLU A 78 -3.09 13.93 -2.57
C GLU A 78 -1.94 14.94 -2.64
N PRO A 79 -0.70 14.54 -2.31
CA PRO A 79 0.39 15.49 -2.07
C PRO A 79 1.08 15.94 -3.37
N TRP A 80 0.31 16.19 -4.43
CA TRP A 80 0.81 16.76 -5.68
C TRP A 80 -0.26 17.60 -6.39
N ASP A 81 0.18 18.49 -7.27
CA ASP A 81 -0.63 19.17 -8.29
C ASP A 81 0.10 19.16 -9.65
N LEU A 82 -0.49 19.74 -10.69
CA LEU A 82 0.13 19.79 -12.03
C LEU A 82 1.11 20.95 -12.22
N GLY A 83 1.21 21.85 -11.24
CA GLY A 83 2.09 23.02 -11.33
C GLY A 83 3.55 22.69 -11.05
N GLU A 84 4.44 23.58 -11.45
CA GLU A 84 5.87 23.50 -11.10
C GLU A 84 6.04 23.47 -9.57
N GLY A 85 6.87 22.55 -9.06
CA GLY A 85 7.04 22.36 -7.61
C GLY A 85 5.83 21.72 -6.91
N GLY A 86 4.86 21.20 -7.66
CA GLY A 86 3.63 20.61 -7.12
C GLY A 86 3.84 19.34 -6.28
N TYR A 87 4.90 18.56 -6.54
CA TYR A 87 5.17 17.30 -5.86
C TYR A 87 5.65 17.53 -4.41
N GLN A 88 4.76 17.26 -3.45
CA GLN A 88 4.91 17.55 -2.02
C GLN A 88 4.79 16.29 -1.15
N VAL A 89 5.09 15.11 -1.70
CA VAL A 89 5.16 13.87 -0.92
C VAL A 89 6.16 14.03 0.22
N GLY A 90 5.75 13.71 1.45
CA GLY A 90 6.56 13.87 2.65
C GLY A 90 6.55 15.29 3.23
N ASN A 91 5.89 16.24 2.58
CA ASN A 91 6.01 17.66 2.89
C ASN A 91 4.79 18.26 3.59
N PHE A 92 3.66 17.53 3.70
CA PHE A 92 2.51 18.00 4.45
C PHE A 92 2.80 18.03 5.96
N PRO A 93 2.12 18.93 6.70
CA PRO A 93 2.33 19.08 8.13
C PRO A 93 1.85 17.86 8.93
N VAL A 94 2.18 17.86 10.23
CA VAL A 94 1.63 16.88 11.18
C VAL A 94 0.10 16.89 11.17
N LEU A 95 -0.55 15.81 11.62
CA LEU A 95 -2.00 15.53 11.49
C LEU A 95 -2.44 15.05 10.09
N TRP A 96 -1.72 15.39 9.03
CA TRP A 96 -2.05 14.94 7.68
C TRP A 96 -1.44 13.56 7.37
N ALA A 97 -2.28 12.70 6.80
CA ALA A 97 -1.84 11.54 6.06
C ALA A 97 -1.80 11.85 4.56
N GLU A 98 -1.00 11.11 3.81
CA GLU A 98 -0.77 11.35 2.39
C GLU A 98 -0.93 10.06 1.60
N TRP A 99 -1.52 10.16 0.40
CA TRP A 99 -1.44 9.10 -0.60
C TRP A 99 0.02 8.87 -1.00
N ASN A 100 0.53 7.66 -0.71
CA ASN A 100 1.92 7.31 -0.95
C ASN A 100 2.09 6.72 -2.37
N ALA A 101 2.29 7.58 -3.37
CA ALA A 101 2.57 7.15 -4.75
C ALA A 101 3.85 6.32 -4.87
N GLU A 102 4.88 6.64 -4.08
CA GLU A 102 6.12 5.87 -4.03
C GLU A 102 5.89 4.42 -3.57
N TYR A 103 4.94 4.18 -2.65
CA TYR A 103 4.47 2.85 -2.28
C TYR A 103 3.84 2.14 -3.46
N ARG A 104 2.86 2.80 -4.11
CA ARG A 104 2.16 2.27 -5.28
C ARG A 104 3.14 1.81 -6.35
N ASP A 105 4.06 2.69 -6.75
CA ASP A 105 4.96 2.46 -7.88
C ASP A 105 6.05 1.44 -7.55
N THR A 106 6.58 1.47 -6.32
CA THR A 106 7.55 0.46 -5.87
C THR A 106 6.94 -0.93 -5.80
N VAL A 107 5.72 -1.07 -5.25
CA VAL A 107 5.06 -2.37 -5.12
C VAL A 107 4.64 -2.91 -6.49
N ARG A 108 4.12 -2.05 -7.38
CA ARG A 108 3.83 -2.41 -8.78
C ARG A 108 5.08 -2.87 -9.52
N GLY A 109 6.15 -2.07 -9.50
CA GLY A 109 7.41 -2.41 -10.14
C GLY A 109 8.04 -3.69 -9.58
N PHE A 110 7.98 -3.91 -8.27
CA PHE A 110 8.48 -5.14 -7.64
C PHE A 110 7.75 -6.37 -8.18
N TRP A 111 6.41 -6.39 -8.13
CA TRP A 111 5.65 -7.58 -8.55
C TRP A 111 5.60 -7.80 -10.07
N LYS A 112 5.73 -6.73 -10.85
CA LYS A 112 6.02 -6.79 -12.30
C LYS A 112 7.32 -7.55 -12.55
N GLY A 113 8.32 -7.37 -11.68
CA GLY A 113 9.62 -8.03 -11.73
C GLY A 113 10.74 -7.09 -12.21
N ASP A 114 10.58 -5.78 -12.02
CA ASP A 114 11.62 -4.81 -12.35
C ASP A 114 12.84 -4.97 -11.42
N ASP A 115 14.01 -4.66 -11.96
CA ASP A 115 15.28 -4.64 -11.23
C ASP A 115 15.35 -3.49 -10.22
N GLY A 116 16.14 -3.66 -9.16
CA GLY A 116 16.49 -2.59 -8.20
C GLY A 116 15.39 -2.18 -7.24
N ARG A 117 14.29 -2.94 -7.14
CA ARG A 117 13.13 -2.56 -6.31
C ARG A 117 13.24 -2.94 -4.84
N VAL A 118 14.10 -3.89 -4.46
CA VAL A 118 14.16 -4.44 -3.09
C VAL A 118 14.50 -3.38 -2.03
N GLY A 119 15.45 -2.49 -2.29
CA GLY A 119 15.81 -1.41 -1.36
C GLY A 119 14.65 -0.48 -1.03
N ALA A 120 13.96 0.01 -2.07
CA ALA A 120 12.77 0.86 -1.90
C ALA A 120 11.63 0.09 -1.21
N LEU A 121 11.42 -1.18 -1.60
CA LEU A 121 10.38 -2.03 -1.01
C LEU A 121 10.55 -2.18 0.51
N GLY A 122 11.81 -2.26 0.99
CA GLY A 122 12.11 -2.31 2.43
C GLY A 122 11.45 -1.15 3.21
N TYR A 123 11.62 0.08 2.72
CA TYR A 123 10.95 1.26 3.28
C TYR A 123 9.43 1.20 3.12
N ARG A 124 8.92 0.76 1.97
CA ARG A 124 7.47 0.70 1.71
C ARG A 124 6.74 -0.25 2.65
N LEU A 125 7.30 -1.43 2.91
CA LEU A 125 6.72 -2.42 3.82
C LEU A 125 6.75 -1.97 5.28
N THR A 126 7.63 -1.03 5.66
CA THR A 126 7.87 -0.59 7.04
C THR A 126 7.37 0.83 7.33
N GLY A 127 6.40 1.30 6.55
CA GLY A 127 5.67 2.56 6.80
C GLY A 127 6.31 3.80 6.18
N SER A 128 7.29 3.64 5.30
CA SER A 128 7.98 4.72 4.56
C SER A 128 8.61 5.78 5.47
N SER A 129 9.43 5.31 6.43
CA SER A 129 10.14 6.18 7.39
C SER A 129 11.10 7.17 6.74
N ASP A 130 11.58 6.88 5.53
CA ASP A 130 12.39 7.78 4.72
C ASP A 130 11.61 9.03 4.26
N LEU A 131 10.29 8.89 4.04
CA LEU A 131 9.40 10.00 3.72
C LEU A 131 8.88 10.72 4.98
N TYR A 132 8.41 9.94 5.97
CA TYR A 132 7.59 10.49 7.06
C TYR A 132 8.31 10.57 8.41
N GLY A 133 9.39 9.81 8.61
CA GLY A 133 10.04 9.64 9.92
C GLY A 133 10.78 10.87 10.44
N LYS A 134 11.28 11.74 9.54
CA LYS A 134 12.05 12.94 9.92
C LYS A 134 11.17 14.10 10.41
N GLY A 135 9.89 14.15 10.01
CA GLY A 135 8.99 15.28 10.22
C GLY A 135 8.10 15.18 11.46
N GLY A 136 8.41 14.30 12.43
CA GLY A 136 7.56 14.05 13.60
C GLY A 136 6.28 13.27 13.32
N ARG A 137 6.04 12.91 12.05
CA ARG A 137 4.96 12.03 11.63
C ARG A 137 5.31 10.57 11.91
N ARG A 138 4.29 9.73 11.90
CA ARG A 138 4.35 8.31 12.26
C ARG A 138 3.88 7.45 11.08
N PRO A 139 3.95 6.11 11.14
CA PRO A 139 3.52 5.25 10.03
C PRO A 139 2.11 5.55 9.50
N TYR A 140 1.20 6.05 10.35
CA TYR A 140 -0.16 6.43 9.94
C TYR A 140 -0.19 7.48 8.82
N ALA A 141 0.86 8.30 8.67
CA ALA A 141 0.91 9.34 7.66
C ALA A 141 1.02 8.77 6.24
N SER A 142 1.41 7.49 6.11
CA SER A 142 1.45 6.79 4.84
C SER A 142 0.11 6.11 4.56
N ILE A 143 -0.67 6.64 3.63
CA ILE A 143 -1.79 5.91 3.01
C ILE A 143 -1.20 5.05 1.89
N ASN A 144 -1.02 3.76 2.17
CA ASN A 144 -0.50 2.79 1.21
C ASN A 144 -1.64 2.33 0.30
N PHE A 145 -1.39 2.29 -1.00
CA PHE A 145 -2.35 1.77 -1.97
C PHE A 145 -1.62 1.20 -3.18
N VAL A 146 -2.21 0.18 -3.81
CA VAL A 146 -1.72 -0.37 -5.08
C VAL A 146 -2.52 0.20 -6.25
N THR A 147 -3.78 0.54 -6.02
CA THR A 147 -4.79 0.91 -7.01
C THR A 147 -5.72 1.96 -6.40
N ALA A 148 -6.25 2.82 -7.25
CA ALA A 148 -7.17 3.89 -6.89
C ALA A 148 -8.21 4.04 -8.01
N HIS A 149 -9.04 5.09 -7.94
CA HIS A 149 -9.90 5.44 -9.06
C HIS A 149 -9.09 5.92 -10.28
N ASP A 150 -7.93 6.54 -10.05
CA ASP A 150 -6.98 6.88 -11.09
C ASP A 150 -6.14 5.66 -11.50
N GLY A 151 -6.10 5.39 -12.81
CA GLY A 151 -5.36 4.27 -13.37
C GLY A 151 -6.17 2.98 -13.41
N PHE A 152 -5.47 1.86 -13.46
CA PHE A 152 -6.10 0.53 -13.51
C PHE A 152 -6.69 0.10 -12.17
N THR A 153 -7.78 -0.66 -12.27
CA THR A 153 -8.23 -1.61 -11.23
C THR A 153 -7.17 -2.68 -10.96
N LEU A 154 -7.27 -3.41 -9.84
CA LEU A 154 -6.31 -4.49 -9.54
C LEU A 154 -6.38 -5.63 -10.56
N HIS A 155 -7.56 -5.92 -11.11
CA HIS A 155 -7.71 -6.90 -12.18
C HIS A 155 -7.03 -6.44 -13.47
N ASP A 156 -7.20 -5.17 -13.85
CA ASP A 156 -6.65 -4.65 -15.09
C ASP A 156 -5.14 -4.42 -15.00
N LEU A 157 -4.62 -4.09 -13.81
CA LEU A 157 -3.19 -3.96 -13.53
C LEU A 157 -2.41 -5.25 -13.86
N VAL A 158 -3.05 -6.41 -13.74
CA VAL A 158 -2.46 -7.72 -14.07
C VAL A 158 -2.94 -8.27 -15.41
N SER A 159 -3.75 -7.52 -16.16
CA SER A 159 -4.38 -7.99 -17.40
C SER A 159 -4.07 -7.14 -18.64
N TYR A 160 -3.52 -5.94 -18.47
CA TYR A 160 -3.21 -5.02 -19.57
C TYR A 160 -1.82 -4.40 -19.42
N ASN A 161 -1.10 -4.26 -20.54
CA ASN A 161 0.13 -3.48 -20.63
C ASN A 161 -0.13 -2.07 -21.16
N GLY A 162 -1.12 -1.91 -22.04
CA GLY A 162 -1.53 -0.61 -22.58
C GLY A 162 -2.88 -0.17 -22.02
N LYS A 163 -3.13 1.15 -22.02
CA LYS A 163 -4.45 1.70 -21.74
C LYS A 163 -5.37 1.56 -22.96
N HIS A 164 -6.65 1.31 -22.70
CA HIS A 164 -7.73 1.15 -23.67
C HIS A 164 -8.85 2.13 -23.33
N ASN A 165 -8.56 3.42 -23.48
CA ASN A 165 -9.45 4.53 -23.13
C ASN A 165 -10.28 5.02 -24.33
N GLU A 166 -10.37 4.25 -25.43
CA GLU A 166 -11.06 4.63 -26.66
C GLU A 166 -12.52 5.05 -26.41
N ALA A 167 -13.18 4.41 -25.44
CA ALA A 167 -14.55 4.71 -25.02
C ALA A 167 -14.73 6.13 -24.48
N ASN A 168 -13.67 6.82 -24.09
CA ASN A 168 -13.71 8.20 -23.58
C ASN A 168 -13.85 9.24 -24.71
N GLY A 169 -13.64 8.84 -25.98
CA GLY A 169 -13.82 9.73 -27.14
C GLY A 169 -12.63 10.65 -27.44
N GLU A 170 -11.52 10.51 -26.71
CA GLU A 170 -10.31 11.34 -26.87
C GLU A 170 -9.22 10.67 -27.71
N GLY A 171 -9.56 9.61 -28.47
CA GLY A 171 -8.60 8.86 -29.27
C GLY A 171 -7.49 8.23 -28.43
N ASN A 172 -7.82 7.74 -27.23
CA ASN A 172 -6.91 7.10 -26.27
C ASN A 172 -5.74 8.01 -25.81
N ARG A 173 -5.89 9.34 -25.91
CA ARG A 173 -4.87 10.31 -25.47
C ARG A 173 -4.89 10.55 -23.97
N ASP A 174 -6.06 10.50 -23.35
CA ASP A 174 -6.29 10.73 -21.93
C ASP A 174 -5.81 9.57 -21.05
N GLY A 175 -5.51 9.82 -19.77
CA GLY A 175 -5.01 8.82 -18.82
C GLY A 175 -3.49 8.58 -18.87
N HIS A 176 -2.95 8.05 -17.78
CA HIS A 176 -1.50 7.87 -17.61
C HIS A 176 -0.94 6.80 -18.56
N HIS A 177 0.26 7.02 -19.12
CA HIS A 177 0.88 6.10 -20.09
C HIS A 177 1.69 4.97 -19.45
N ASP A 178 2.41 5.24 -18.36
CA ASP A 178 3.16 4.22 -17.63
C ASP A 178 2.39 3.75 -16.40
N ASN A 179 1.77 2.58 -16.48
CA ASN A 179 0.95 2.05 -15.39
C ASN A 179 1.71 1.11 -14.45
N LEU A 180 2.97 0.77 -14.77
CA LEU A 180 3.74 -0.29 -14.11
C LEU A 180 2.95 -1.61 -14.02
N SER A 181 2.16 -1.90 -15.06
CA SER A 181 1.30 -3.08 -15.16
C SER A 181 1.98 -4.23 -15.91
N TRP A 182 1.40 -5.43 -15.81
CA TRP A 182 1.83 -6.57 -16.61
C TRP A 182 0.68 -7.52 -16.89
N ASN A 183 0.38 -7.75 -18.16
CA ASN A 183 -0.77 -8.54 -18.62
C ASN A 183 -0.65 -10.07 -18.40
N GLY A 184 0.47 -10.56 -17.87
CA GLY A 184 0.71 -11.99 -17.66
C GLY A 184 0.98 -12.80 -18.95
N GLY A 185 1.19 -12.13 -20.08
CA GLY A 185 1.55 -12.72 -21.38
C GLY A 185 0.49 -12.53 -22.48
N ILE A 186 -0.76 -12.25 -22.13
CA ILE A 186 -1.87 -12.04 -23.08
C ILE A 186 -2.56 -10.73 -22.72
N GLU A 187 -2.87 -9.85 -23.68
CA GLU A 187 -3.56 -8.59 -23.40
C GLU A 187 -5.07 -8.83 -23.21
N GLY A 188 -5.63 -8.33 -22.12
CA GLY A 188 -7.07 -8.39 -21.85
C GLY A 188 -7.60 -9.78 -21.44
N PRO A 189 -8.91 -10.05 -21.63
CA PRO A 189 -9.53 -11.30 -21.24
C PRO A 189 -8.92 -12.51 -21.96
N THR A 190 -8.73 -13.62 -21.24
CA THR A 190 -8.15 -14.85 -21.82
C THR A 190 -8.76 -16.11 -21.20
N GLY A 191 -8.83 -17.17 -21.99
CA GLY A 191 -9.23 -18.51 -21.55
C GLY A 191 -8.05 -19.41 -21.18
N ASP A 192 -6.79 -18.94 -21.31
CA ASP A 192 -5.60 -19.72 -20.94
C ASP A 192 -5.54 -19.92 -19.41
N PRO A 193 -5.70 -21.16 -18.91
CA PRO A 193 -5.70 -21.42 -17.48
C PRO A 193 -4.40 -21.04 -16.77
N ALA A 194 -3.25 -21.11 -17.45
CA ALA A 194 -1.96 -20.76 -16.86
C ALA A 194 -1.85 -19.24 -16.62
N VAL A 195 -2.30 -18.44 -17.59
CA VAL A 195 -2.32 -16.97 -17.47
C VAL A 195 -3.34 -16.54 -16.41
N VAL A 196 -4.54 -17.13 -16.40
CA VAL A 196 -5.55 -16.85 -15.38
C VAL A 196 -5.02 -17.16 -13.98
N ALA A 197 -4.44 -18.34 -13.77
CA ALA A 197 -3.88 -18.73 -12.47
C ALA A 197 -2.77 -17.78 -12.00
N LEU A 198 -1.89 -17.36 -12.92
CA LEU A 198 -0.85 -16.38 -12.65
C LEU A 198 -1.44 -15.02 -12.24
N ARG A 199 -2.46 -14.52 -12.94
CA ARG A 199 -3.14 -13.26 -12.61
C ARG A 199 -3.83 -13.33 -11.26
N GLU A 200 -4.50 -14.43 -10.94
CA GLU A 200 -5.07 -14.64 -9.59
C GLU A 200 -3.99 -14.63 -8.50
N GLN A 201 -2.85 -15.26 -8.74
CA GLN A 201 -1.72 -15.22 -7.83
C GLN A 201 -1.17 -13.80 -7.66
N GLN A 202 -1.06 -13.02 -8.74
CA GLN A 202 -0.61 -11.62 -8.68
C GLN A 202 -1.58 -10.72 -7.90
N LYS A 203 -2.89 -10.86 -8.12
CA LYS A 203 -3.90 -10.14 -7.32
C LYS A 203 -3.73 -10.44 -5.83
N ARG A 204 -3.52 -11.71 -5.48
CA ARG A 204 -3.26 -12.14 -4.10
C ARG A 204 -1.94 -11.59 -3.55
N ASN A 205 -0.88 -11.53 -4.36
CA ASN A 205 0.39 -10.90 -3.97
C ASN A 205 0.21 -9.42 -3.60
N PHE A 206 -0.45 -8.65 -4.46
CA PHE A 206 -0.70 -7.23 -4.22
C PHE A 206 -1.54 -6.99 -2.97
N LEU A 207 -2.65 -7.73 -2.81
CA LEU A 207 -3.50 -7.65 -1.62
C LEU A 207 -2.73 -8.02 -0.35
N ALA A 208 -1.93 -9.09 -0.38
CA ALA A 208 -1.14 -9.51 0.76
C ALA A 208 -0.04 -8.49 1.10
N THR A 209 0.69 -7.98 0.11
CA THR A 209 1.68 -6.92 0.33
C THR A 209 1.04 -5.68 0.95
N LEU A 210 -0.10 -5.22 0.42
CA LEU A 210 -0.84 -4.07 0.94
C LEU A 210 -1.26 -4.27 2.40
N LEU A 211 -1.92 -5.39 2.71
CA LEU A 211 -2.51 -5.63 4.03
C LEU A 211 -1.50 -6.09 5.08
N LEU A 212 -0.29 -6.49 4.69
CA LEU A 212 0.81 -6.86 5.60
C LEU A 212 1.87 -5.76 5.76
N SER A 213 1.77 -4.64 5.02
CA SER A 213 2.67 -3.50 5.18
C SER A 213 2.28 -2.62 6.38
N GLU A 214 3.25 -1.98 7.01
CA GLU A 214 2.99 -0.90 7.97
C GLU A 214 2.44 0.36 7.30
N GLY A 215 1.61 1.11 8.03
CA GLY A 215 0.87 2.28 7.54
C GLY A 215 -0.63 2.03 7.43
N VAL A 216 -1.34 2.87 6.71
CA VAL A 216 -2.79 2.75 6.52
C VAL A 216 -3.06 2.20 5.12
N PRO A 217 -3.52 0.93 4.97
CA PRO A 217 -3.85 0.39 3.66
C PRO A 217 -5.19 0.96 3.15
N MET A 218 -5.20 1.44 1.92
CA MET A 218 -6.40 1.82 1.17
C MET A 218 -6.65 0.79 0.06
N LEU A 219 -7.84 0.19 0.09
CA LEU A 219 -8.31 -0.73 -0.94
C LEU A 219 -9.23 0.03 -1.90
N CYS A 220 -9.00 -0.05 -3.21
CA CYS A 220 -9.96 0.49 -4.18
C CYS A 220 -11.18 -0.42 -4.23
N GLY A 221 -12.37 0.16 -4.10
CA GLY A 221 -13.62 -0.59 -4.08
C GLY A 221 -13.79 -1.45 -5.34
N GLY A 222 -14.05 -2.74 -5.14
CA GLY A 222 -14.24 -3.70 -6.21
C GLY A 222 -12.99 -4.55 -6.52
N ASP A 223 -11.80 -4.17 -6.05
CA ASP A 223 -10.60 -4.98 -6.23
C ASP A 223 -10.70 -6.34 -5.53
N GLU A 224 -11.41 -6.41 -4.40
CA GLU A 224 -11.68 -7.65 -3.66
C GLU A 224 -12.55 -8.63 -4.44
N ILE A 225 -13.31 -8.16 -5.43
CA ILE A 225 -14.12 -8.99 -6.33
C ILE A 225 -13.56 -9.04 -7.75
N GLY A 226 -12.37 -8.45 -7.99
CA GLY A 226 -11.75 -8.41 -9.31
C GLY A 226 -12.52 -7.55 -10.32
N ARG A 227 -13.04 -6.39 -9.89
CA ARG A 227 -13.66 -5.39 -10.78
C ARG A 227 -12.71 -5.05 -11.92
N THR A 228 -13.26 -4.88 -13.12
CA THR A 228 -12.54 -4.51 -14.34
C THR A 228 -13.19 -3.31 -14.99
N GLN A 229 -12.37 -2.42 -15.51
CA GLN A 229 -12.73 -1.32 -16.41
C GLN A 229 -12.31 -1.65 -17.85
N ARG A 230 -12.08 -2.93 -18.16
CA ARG A 230 -11.73 -3.45 -19.49
C ARG A 230 -10.47 -2.80 -20.08
N GLY A 231 -9.50 -2.47 -19.22
CA GLY A 231 -8.27 -1.79 -19.64
C GLY A 231 -8.43 -0.29 -19.83
N ASN A 232 -9.59 0.30 -19.52
CA ASN A 232 -9.71 1.74 -19.37
C ASN A 232 -9.08 2.16 -18.03
N ASN A 233 -8.03 2.98 -18.08
CA ASN A 233 -7.31 3.45 -16.90
C ASN A 233 -7.69 4.88 -16.46
N ASN A 234 -8.73 5.43 -17.07
CA ASN A 234 -9.22 6.78 -16.84
C ASN A 234 -10.74 6.83 -17.09
N ALA A 235 -11.50 5.99 -16.40
CA ALA A 235 -12.93 5.83 -16.62
C ALA A 235 -13.79 6.98 -16.03
N TYR A 236 -13.28 8.22 -16.03
CA TYR A 236 -13.88 9.38 -15.37
C TYR A 236 -15.25 9.78 -15.95
N CYS A 237 -15.45 9.55 -17.26
CA CYS A 237 -16.66 9.90 -18.00
C CYS A 237 -17.54 8.69 -18.32
N GLN A 238 -17.25 7.52 -17.74
CA GLN A 238 -17.98 6.28 -18.01
C GLN A 238 -19.02 6.02 -16.92
N ASP A 239 -20.26 6.44 -17.15
CA ASP A 239 -21.44 6.15 -16.31
C ASP A 239 -22.17 4.89 -16.85
N ASN A 240 -21.49 3.74 -16.85
CA ASN A 240 -21.98 2.49 -17.47
C ASN A 240 -21.28 1.23 -16.91
N GLU A 241 -21.52 0.06 -17.51
CA GLU A 241 -20.97 -1.23 -17.08
C GLU A 241 -19.43 -1.30 -17.01
N THR A 242 -18.72 -0.34 -17.61
CA THR A 242 -17.26 -0.21 -17.47
C THR A 242 -16.88 0.19 -16.05
N SER A 243 -17.65 1.06 -15.40
CA SER A 243 -17.36 1.54 -14.04
C SER A 243 -18.24 0.87 -12.97
N TRP A 244 -19.38 0.27 -13.35
CA TRP A 244 -20.34 -0.35 -12.42
C TRP A 244 -19.76 -1.58 -11.71
N PHE A 245 -20.26 -1.81 -10.50
CA PHE A 245 -19.93 -2.99 -9.72
C PHE A 245 -20.76 -4.16 -10.25
N ASP A 246 -20.07 -5.15 -10.83
CA ASP A 246 -20.69 -6.43 -11.18
C ASP A 246 -20.71 -7.37 -9.97
N TRP A 247 -21.89 -7.54 -9.38
CA TRP A 247 -22.12 -8.43 -8.24
C TRP A 247 -22.38 -9.89 -8.63
N GLN A 248 -22.42 -10.22 -9.93
CA GLN A 248 -22.57 -11.60 -10.40
C GLN A 248 -21.23 -12.33 -10.37
N LEU A 249 -20.80 -12.70 -9.15
CA LEU A 249 -19.49 -13.29 -8.92
C LEU A 249 -19.45 -14.79 -9.29
N ASP A 250 -18.49 -15.15 -10.15
CA ASP A 250 -18.06 -16.54 -10.35
C ASP A 250 -17.24 -17.07 -9.15
N ASN A 251 -16.83 -18.33 -9.23
CA ASN A 251 -16.08 -18.98 -8.14
C ASN A 251 -14.71 -18.32 -7.91
N THR A 252 -14.02 -17.89 -8.98
CA THR A 252 -12.71 -17.26 -8.89
C THR A 252 -12.80 -15.91 -8.16
N ARG A 253 -13.81 -15.10 -8.48
CA ARG A 253 -14.06 -13.82 -7.80
C ARG A 253 -14.51 -14.02 -6.34
N LYS A 254 -15.31 -15.05 -6.04
CA LYS A 254 -15.67 -15.43 -4.66
C LYS A 254 -14.45 -15.84 -3.84
N ASP A 255 -13.53 -16.59 -4.45
CA ASP A 255 -12.28 -17.00 -3.82
C ASP A 255 -11.38 -15.80 -3.51
N LEU A 256 -11.26 -14.83 -4.43
CA LEU A 256 -10.53 -13.59 -4.20
C LEU A 256 -11.15 -12.77 -3.05
N LEU A 257 -12.48 -12.67 -3.01
CA LEU A 257 -13.20 -11.99 -1.94
C LEU A 257 -12.95 -12.66 -0.58
N ALA A 258 -12.99 -13.98 -0.53
CA ALA A 258 -12.67 -14.74 0.68
C ALA A 258 -11.23 -14.50 1.13
N PHE A 259 -10.28 -14.46 0.19
CA PHE A 259 -8.88 -14.16 0.46
C PHE A 259 -8.68 -12.74 1.02
N ALA A 260 -9.29 -11.72 0.41
CA ALA A 260 -9.24 -10.34 0.90
C ALA A 260 -9.81 -10.22 2.33
N ARG A 261 -10.96 -10.86 2.59
CA ARG A 261 -11.57 -10.92 3.93
C ARG A 261 -10.64 -11.57 4.96
N HIS A 262 -9.98 -12.66 4.58
CA HIS A 262 -9.03 -13.35 5.44
C HIS A 262 -7.84 -12.44 5.81
N LEU A 263 -7.25 -11.74 4.84
CA LEU A 263 -6.14 -10.81 5.09
C LEU A 263 -6.56 -9.62 5.96
N ILE A 264 -7.74 -9.05 5.74
CA ILE A 264 -8.27 -7.96 6.58
C ILE A 264 -8.47 -8.46 8.01
N ALA A 265 -9.03 -9.64 8.20
CA ALA A 265 -9.20 -10.24 9.52
C ALA A 265 -7.85 -10.49 10.22
N LEU A 266 -6.86 -11.01 9.48
CA LEU A 266 -5.50 -11.22 9.98
C LEU A 266 -4.86 -9.91 10.44
N ARG A 267 -4.88 -8.87 9.60
CA ARG A 267 -4.35 -7.54 9.97
C ARG A 267 -5.04 -6.97 11.20
N ARG A 268 -6.37 -7.15 11.33
CA ARG A 268 -7.14 -6.66 12.49
C ARG A 268 -6.87 -7.45 13.77
N ALA A 269 -6.52 -8.72 13.66
CA ALA A 269 -6.19 -9.57 14.81
C ALA A 269 -4.79 -9.28 15.37
N HIS A 270 -3.87 -8.83 14.52
CA HIS A 270 -2.45 -8.75 14.85
C HIS A 270 -1.94 -7.29 14.89
N PRO A 271 -1.70 -6.71 16.10
CA PRO A 271 -1.10 -5.39 16.26
C PRO A 271 0.25 -5.20 15.57
N VAL A 272 1.02 -6.27 15.33
CA VAL A 272 2.35 -6.19 14.71
C VAL A 272 2.34 -5.59 13.29
N PHE A 273 1.19 -5.61 12.60
CA PHE A 273 0.99 -4.99 11.27
C PHE A 273 0.37 -3.59 11.34
N ARG A 274 0.07 -3.08 12.53
CA ARG A 274 -0.68 -1.83 12.77
C ARG A 274 0.04 -0.97 13.80
N ARG A 275 1.36 -0.91 13.70
CA ARG A 275 2.20 -0.19 14.66
C ARG A 275 1.94 1.31 14.56
N ARG A 276 1.90 1.98 15.70
CA ARG A 276 1.82 3.45 15.79
C ARG A 276 3.20 4.08 15.67
N GLN A 277 4.27 3.34 15.93
CA GLN A 277 5.64 3.82 15.85
C GLN A 277 6.42 3.10 14.75
N PHE A 278 7.41 3.79 14.18
CA PHE A 278 8.37 3.14 13.29
C PHE A 278 9.21 2.10 14.05
N PHE A 279 9.71 1.12 13.29
CA PHE A 279 10.68 0.16 13.81
C PHE A 279 12.01 0.83 14.13
N ALA A 280 12.65 0.40 15.21
CA ALA A 280 13.95 0.90 15.64
C ALA A 280 15.13 0.12 15.01
N GLY A 281 14.89 -1.09 14.50
CA GLY A 281 15.92 -1.94 13.90
C GLY A 281 16.94 -2.48 14.92
N ARG A 282 16.60 -2.48 16.21
CA ARG A 282 17.47 -2.87 17.34
C ARG A 282 16.69 -3.70 18.35
N GLN A 283 17.40 -4.35 19.26
CA GLN A 283 16.78 -5.07 20.39
C GLN A 283 16.05 -4.07 21.31
N LEU A 284 14.86 -4.45 21.77
CA LEU A 284 13.96 -3.63 22.56
C LEU A 284 13.52 -4.40 23.82
N TRP A 285 13.52 -3.73 24.98
CA TRP A 285 12.89 -4.16 26.24
C TRP A 285 13.06 -5.65 26.62
N GLY A 286 14.30 -6.11 26.79
CA GLY A 286 14.57 -7.50 27.21
C GLY A 286 14.28 -8.56 26.14
N SER A 287 13.83 -8.18 24.93
CA SER A 287 13.79 -9.09 23.80
C SER A 287 15.22 -9.45 23.38
N GLU A 288 15.45 -10.74 23.15
CA GLU A 288 16.72 -11.24 22.60
C GLU A 288 16.90 -10.88 21.12
N VAL A 289 15.88 -10.28 20.49
CA VAL A 289 15.78 -10.12 19.05
C VAL A 289 15.44 -8.67 18.67
N LYS A 290 15.89 -8.24 17.48
CA LYS A 290 15.49 -6.95 16.89
C LYS A 290 13.99 -6.94 16.58
N ASP A 291 13.36 -5.77 16.68
CA ASP A 291 11.95 -5.59 16.36
C ASP A 291 11.59 -5.87 14.89
N LEU A 292 12.57 -5.74 13.99
CA LEU A 292 12.54 -6.32 12.65
C LEU A 292 13.90 -6.92 12.26
N SER A 293 13.87 -7.91 11.35
CA SER A 293 15.05 -8.40 10.64
C SER A 293 14.72 -8.67 9.18
N TRP A 294 15.64 -8.32 8.29
CA TRP A 294 15.54 -8.58 6.86
C TRP A 294 16.46 -9.71 6.45
N PHE A 295 15.97 -10.66 5.66
CA PHE A 295 16.70 -11.87 5.28
C PHE A 295 16.82 -12.02 3.77
N ARG A 296 17.98 -12.52 3.36
CA ARG A 296 18.23 -13.03 2.01
C ARG A 296 17.70 -14.47 1.89
N PRO A 297 17.59 -15.01 0.66
CA PRO A 297 17.19 -16.41 0.46
C PRO A 297 18.08 -17.44 1.17
N ASP A 298 19.36 -17.12 1.42
CA ASP A 298 20.28 -17.99 2.16
C ASP A 298 20.06 -17.99 3.69
N GLY A 299 19.10 -17.22 4.20
CA GLY A 299 18.76 -17.11 5.62
C GLY A 299 19.64 -16.14 6.41
N LYS A 300 20.61 -15.48 5.77
CA LYS A 300 21.44 -14.44 6.40
C LYS A 300 20.74 -13.09 6.37
N GLU A 301 21.06 -12.23 7.35
CA GLU A 301 20.53 -10.86 7.35
C GLU A 301 21.03 -10.06 6.13
N MET A 302 20.19 -9.15 5.63
CA MET A 302 20.55 -8.25 4.53
C MET A 302 21.72 -7.34 4.90
N THR A 303 22.72 -7.25 4.01
CA THR A 303 23.84 -6.30 4.10
C THR A 303 23.59 -5.06 3.24
N GLU A 304 24.32 -3.96 3.45
CA GLU A 304 24.21 -2.76 2.60
C GLU A 304 24.41 -3.06 1.12
N GLU A 305 25.37 -3.92 0.78
CA GLU A 305 25.60 -4.38 -0.59
C GLU A 305 24.40 -5.15 -1.15
N SER A 306 23.81 -6.03 -0.33
CA SER A 306 22.65 -6.83 -0.74
C SER A 306 21.41 -5.95 -0.98
N TRP A 307 21.29 -4.82 -0.26
CA TRP A 307 20.21 -3.84 -0.49
C TRP A 307 20.35 -3.08 -1.81
N ARG A 308 21.58 -2.92 -2.31
CA ARG A 308 21.90 -2.20 -3.55
C ARG A 308 22.01 -3.12 -4.76
N ASP A 309 21.84 -4.44 -4.59
CA ASP A 309 21.88 -5.38 -5.69
C ASP A 309 20.66 -5.19 -6.62
N PRO A 310 20.86 -4.74 -7.88
CA PRO A 310 19.77 -4.53 -8.81
C PRO A 310 19.06 -5.83 -9.21
N ARG A 311 19.71 -7.00 -9.08
CA ARG A 311 19.13 -8.30 -9.46
C ARG A 311 18.39 -8.99 -8.31
N ALA A 312 18.32 -8.36 -7.14
CA ALA A 312 17.57 -8.90 -6.02
C ALA A 312 16.06 -8.76 -6.30
N HIS A 313 15.36 -9.89 -6.40
CA HIS A 313 13.90 -9.97 -6.53
C HIS A 313 13.24 -10.73 -5.37
N CYS A 314 14.03 -11.12 -4.37
CA CYS A 314 13.62 -11.97 -3.28
C CYS A 314 14.04 -11.35 -1.95
N ILE A 315 13.11 -11.29 -0.99
CA ILE A 315 13.40 -10.78 0.34
C ILE A 315 12.51 -11.45 1.40
N GLY A 316 13.08 -11.68 2.59
CA GLY A 316 12.36 -12.08 3.78
C GLY A 316 12.31 -10.93 4.80
N LEU A 317 11.17 -10.76 5.46
CA LEU A 317 10.95 -9.80 6.54
C LEU A 317 10.41 -10.54 7.74
N ARG A 318 11.12 -10.48 8.87
CA ARG A 318 10.59 -10.93 10.16
C ARG A 318 10.17 -9.72 10.99
N LEU A 319 8.95 -9.78 11.53
CA LEU A 319 8.40 -8.82 12.46
C LEU A 319 8.26 -9.49 13.82
N ALA A 320 8.96 -8.98 14.82
CA ALA A 320 8.95 -9.54 16.17
C ALA A 320 7.78 -8.96 16.98
N GLY A 321 6.79 -9.79 17.27
CA GLY A 321 5.58 -9.38 17.99
C GLY A 321 5.78 -9.19 19.50
N ASP A 322 6.87 -9.74 20.04
CA ASP A 322 7.35 -9.57 21.42
C ASP A 322 8.18 -8.28 21.61
N ALA A 323 8.52 -7.59 20.52
CA ALA A 323 9.37 -6.40 20.51
C ALA A 323 8.63 -5.16 19.96
N ILE A 324 7.37 -4.97 20.38
CA ILE A 324 6.58 -3.78 20.04
C ILE A 324 6.76 -2.75 21.17
N ALA A 325 7.45 -1.65 20.89
CA ALA A 325 7.68 -0.55 21.85
C ALA A 325 6.46 0.38 21.97
N GLU A 326 5.28 -0.18 22.20
CA GLU A 326 4.01 0.55 22.32
C GLU A 326 3.18 0.01 23.49
N VAL A 327 2.38 0.89 24.07
CA VAL A 327 1.41 0.55 25.12
C VAL A 327 -0.01 0.82 24.64
N ASP A 328 -0.96 0.07 25.20
CA ASP A 328 -2.37 0.28 24.96
C ASP A 328 -2.91 1.53 25.69
N VAL A 329 -4.22 1.78 25.59
CA VAL A 329 -4.86 2.94 26.25
C VAL A 329 -4.82 2.88 27.78
N ARG A 330 -4.51 1.72 28.36
CA ARG A 330 -4.36 1.49 29.80
C ARG A 330 -2.90 1.52 30.25
N GLY A 331 -1.95 1.67 29.32
CA GLY A 331 -0.51 1.66 29.61
C GLY A 331 0.09 0.26 29.62
N GLU A 332 -0.65 -0.77 29.21
CA GLU A 332 -0.14 -2.15 29.16
C GLU A 332 0.69 -2.38 27.89
N PRO A 333 1.82 -3.11 27.96
CA PRO A 333 2.62 -3.45 26.79
C PRO A 333 1.79 -4.19 25.73
N ILE A 334 1.87 -3.73 24.48
CA ILE A 334 1.27 -4.43 23.34
C ILE A 334 2.20 -5.57 22.93
N THR A 335 1.70 -6.79 22.88
CA THR A 335 2.42 -7.96 22.38
C THR A 335 1.62 -8.69 21.32
N ASP A 336 2.30 -9.45 20.47
CA ASP A 336 1.71 -10.22 19.38
C ASP A 336 2.57 -11.46 19.04
N ASP A 337 2.06 -12.30 18.16
CA ASP A 337 2.83 -13.37 17.52
C ASP A 337 3.97 -12.79 16.65
N THR A 338 5.08 -13.53 16.51
CA THR A 338 6.16 -13.17 15.57
C THR A 338 5.85 -13.73 14.18
N PHE A 339 6.00 -12.90 13.14
CA PHE A 339 5.71 -13.26 11.76
C PHE A 339 6.94 -13.21 10.87
N LEU A 340 6.94 -14.04 9.84
CA LEU A 340 7.90 -14.01 8.74
C LEU A 340 7.14 -13.92 7.42
N ILE A 341 7.41 -12.86 6.66
CA ILE A 341 6.90 -12.64 5.31
C ILE A 341 8.03 -12.95 4.35
N LEU A 342 7.81 -13.84 3.39
CA LEU A 342 8.74 -14.11 2.30
C LEU A 342 8.12 -13.63 0.99
N LEU A 343 8.86 -12.84 0.23
CA LEU A 343 8.46 -12.32 -1.07
C LEU A 343 9.44 -12.79 -2.15
N ASN A 344 8.91 -13.36 -3.22
CA ASN A 344 9.66 -13.71 -4.42
C ASN A 344 8.95 -13.12 -5.64
N ALA A 345 9.47 -12.02 -6.19
CA ALA A 345 8.99 -11.44 -7.44
C ALA A 345 9.58 -12.12 -8.69
N HIS A 346 10.63 -12.93 -8.53
CA HIS A 346 11.26 -13.64 -9.64
C HIS A 346 10.31 -14.70 -10.21
N HIS A 347 10.40 -14.94 -11.51
CA HIS A 347 9.53 -15.90 -12.21
C HIS A 347 9.82 -17.37 -11.83
N ALA A 348 11.06 -17.67 -11.42
CA ALA A 348 11.46 -19.00 -10.97
C ALA A 348 11.27 -19.18 -9.45
N PRO A 349 11.02 -20.41 -8.98
CA PRO A 349 10.97 -20.71 -7.56
C PRO A 349 12.32 -20.45 -6.88
N GLN A 350 12.28 -19.99 -5.64
CA GLN A 350 13.46 -19.65 -4.83
C GLN A 350 13.45 -20.45 -3.53
N ARG A 351 14.60 -21.02 -3.18
CA ARG A 351 14.82 -21.67 -1.88
C ARG A 351 15.16 -20.61 -0.84
N PHE A 352 14.38 -20.57 0.23
CA PHE A 352 14.56 -19.72 1.40
C PHE A 352 14.92 -20.55 2.62
N VAL A 353 16.04 -20.28 3.26
CA VAL A 353 16.36 -20.88 4.56
C VAL A 353 15.55 -20.15 5.64
N LEU A 354 14.65 -20.89 6.31
CA LEU A 354 13.83 -20.30 7.37
C LEU A 354 14.72 -19.90 8.57
N PRO A 355 14.62 -18.67 9.09
CA PRO A 355 15.48 -18.22 10.18
C PRO A 355 15.24 -19.04 11.45
N ALA A 356 16.33 -19.38 12.14
CA ALA A 356 16.32 -20.11 13.42
C ALA A 356 17.30 -19.44 14.39
N HIS A 357 16.79 -18.55 15.22
CA HIS A 357 17.61 -17.86 16.24
C HIS A 357 17.91 -18.75 17.46
N ARG A 358 17.14 -19.84 17.66
CA ARG A 358 17.32 -20.86 18.69
C ARG A 358 16.94 -22.25 18.17
N ALA A 359 17.42 -23.29 18.85
CA ALA A 359 17.01 -24.67 18.57
C ALA A 359 15.51 -24.86 18.88
N GLY A 360 14.81 -25.68 18.09
CA GLY A 360 13.40 -26.01 18.32
C GLY A 360 12.37 -25.06 17.68
N ILE A 361 12.81 -23.96 17.07
CA ILE A 361 11.93 -23.03 16.35
C ILE A 361 11.16 -23.73 15.24
N ARG A 362 9.85 -23.48 15.18
CA ARG A 362 8.98 -23.92 14.08
C ARG A 362 8.21 -22.74 13.50
N TRP A 363 7.97 -22.80 12.20
CA TRP A 363 7.21 -21.82 11.44
C TRP A 363 5.93 -22.47 10.92
N GLU A 364 4.79 -21.93 11.32
CA GLU A 364 3.47 -22.30 10.84
C GLU A 364 3.14 -21.49 9.58
N ILE A 365 2.83 -22.15 8.46
CA ILE A 365 2.37 -21.44 7.25
C ILE A 365 0.93 -20.97 7.47
N LEU A 366 0.71 -19.66 7.37
CA LEU A 366 -0.62 -19.05 7.43
C LEU A 366 -1.16 -18.72 6.04
N LEU A 367 -0.28 -18.31 5.12
CA LEU A 367 -0.66 -17.85 3.78
C LEU A 367 0.36 -18.32 2.74
N ASP A 368 -0.12 -18.73 1.57
CA ASP A 368 0.67 -18.91 0.35
C ASP A 368 -0.18 -18.47 -0.84
N THR A 369 0.26 -17.42 -1.55
CA THR A 369 -0.49 -16.76 -2.63
C THR A 369 -0.71 -17.63 -3.88
N ARG A 370 -0.03 -18.78 -3.99
CA ARG A 370 -0.35 -19.80 -5.02
C ARG A 370 -1.72 -20.44 -4.78
N ALA A 371 -2.21 -20.42 -3.54
CA ALA A 371 -3.52 -20.94 -3.17
C ALA A 371 -4.51 -19.81 -2.89
N ALA A 372 -5.78 -20.05 -3.22
CA ALA A 372 -6.88 -19.11 -3.01
C ALA A 372 -7.31 -18.95 -1.53
N GLY A 373 -6.92 -19.89 -0.66
CA GLY A 373 -7.35 -19.90 0.73
C GLY A 373 -6.24 -20.33 1.67
N PRO A 374 -6.49 -20.25 3.00
CA PRO A 374 -5.54 -20.71 4.00
C PRO A 374 -5.21 -22.21 3.78
N PRO A 375 -4.01 -22.65 4.16
CA PRO A 375 -3.62 -24.04 3.99
C PRO A 375 -4.59 -24.96 4.73
N ARG A 376 -5.14 -25.96 4.03
CA ARG A 376 -6.11 -26.93 4.57
C ARG A 376 -5.57 -27.74 5.76
N ARG A 377 -4.24 -27.79 5.93
CA ARG A 377 -3.57 -28.43 7.06
C ARG A 377 -2.48 -27.51 7.57
N LEU A 378 -2.42 -27.35 8.89
CA LEU A 378 -1.32 -26.66 9.56
C LEU A 378 -0.02 -27.40 9.26
N ARG A 379 0.91 -26.71 8.60
CA ARG A 379 2.24 -27.23 8.31
C ARG A 379 3.24 -26.46 9.17
N LEU A 380 3.83 -27.16 10.13
CA LEU A 380 4.94 -26.66 10.93
C LEU A 380 6.25 -27.06 10.27
N LEU A 381 7.03 -26.07 9.86
CA LEU A 381 8.34 -26.26 9.28
C LEU A 381 9.42 -25.91 10.32
N PRO A 382 10.43 -26.77 10.52
CA PRO A 382 11.53 -26.45 11.42
C PRO A 382 12.36 -25.27 10.86
N GLY A 383 12.80 -24.39 11.75
CA GLY A 383 13.79 -23.37 11.43
C GLY A 383 15.11 -24.00 10.95
N GLY A 384 15.84 -23.28 10.11
CA GLY A 384 17.10 -23.72 9.50
C GLY A 384 16.92 -24.68 8.32
N ARG A 385 15.69 -25.12 8.02
CA ARG A 385 15.39 -25.89 6.79
C ARG A 385 14.99 -24.98 5.64
N PRO A 386 15.31 -25.38 4.40
CA PRO A 386 14.86 -24.65 3.22
C PRO A 386 13.35 -24.83 3.00
N TYR A 387 12.68 -23.73 2.69
CA TYR A 387 11.33 -23.67 2.14
C TYR A 387 11.42 -23.27 0.67
N GLU A 388 10.72 -23.99 -0.21
CA GLU A 388 10.64 -23.65 -1.62
C GLU A 388 9.45 -22.71 -1.86
N LEU A 389 9.78 -21.42 -2.01
CA LEU A 389 8.81 -20.39 -2.37
C LEU A 389 8.63 -20.38 -3.88
N GLY A 390 7.39 -20.47 -4.36
CA GLY A 390 7.11 -20.46 -5.80
C GLY A 390 7.55 -19.18 -6.48
N GLY A 391 7.65 -19.20 -7.81
CA GLY A 391 7.85 -17.97 -8.59
C GLY A 391 6.68 -17.01 -8.38
N ARG A 392 6.97 -15.71 -8.29
CA ARG A 392 5.98 -14.64 -8.13
C ARG A 392 5.03 -14.89 -6.95
N CYS A 393 5.59 -15.24 -5.79
CA CYS A 393 4.83 -15.71 -4.64
C CYS A 393 5.18 -14.94 -3.38
N LEU A 394 4.17 -14.58 -2.60
CA LEU A 394 4.28 -14.22 -1.19
C LEU A 394 3.80 -15.37 -0.29
N ALA A 395 4.54 -15.64 0.79
CA ALA A 395 4.14 -16.54 1.86
C ALA A 395 4.27 -15.87 3.23
N LEU A 396 3.31 -16.14 4.12
CA LEU A 396 3.29 -15.65 5.50
C LEU A 396 3.40 -16.83 6.47
N PHE A 397 4.29 -16.69 7.44
CA PHE A 397 4.50 -17.65 8.50
C PHE A 397 4.34 -17.00 9.86
N ARG A 398 3.91 -17.79 10.83
CA ARG A 398 3.90 -17.45 12.25
C ARG A 398 4.89 -18.33 13.02
N LEU A 399 5.64 -17.72 13.92
CA LEU A 399 6.54 -18.43 14.82
C LEU A 399 5.72 -19.24 15.83
N LYS A 400 6.09 -20.51 16.00
CA LYS A 400 5.64 -21.38 17.08
C LYS A 400 6.85 -21.93 17.80
N GLU A 401 6.93 -21.65 19.09
CA GLU A 401 7.90 -22.31 19.96
C GLU A 401 7.43 -23.73 20.23
N ALA A 402 8.37 -24.68 20.26
CA ALA A 402 8.05 -26.02 20.71
C ALA A 402 7.66 -25.95 22.21
N PRO A 403 6.59 -26.63 22.63
CA PRO A 403 6.18 -26.67 24.03
C PRO A 403 7.25 -27.31 24.94
#